data_AF-A0AAV3AH10-F1
#
_entry.id   AF-A0AAV3AH10-F1
#
_cell.length_a   1.000
_cell.length_b   1.000
_cell.length_c   1.000
_cell.angle_alpha   90.00
_cell.angle_beta   90.00
_cell.angle_gamma   90.00
#
_symmetry.space_group_name_H-M   'P 1'
#
loop_
_entity.id
_entity.type
_entity.pdbx_description
1 polymer ?
#
loop_
_entity_poly.entity_id
_entity_poly.type
_entity_poly.pdbx_seq_one_letter_code
_entity_poly.pdbx_strand_id
1 'polypeptide(L)'
;MASDRLQLEVVGLLSDPPFHIAKCAAEVLKRSFDSKFEEPIIKPLLEYAWHEYLQEKKKEIQGEVWEFSSQVMCFLNGQLLGDENGLKTWAKDTWDYRDYRPLPLYKALAEDFYVKYIKGTKHTFVYVDVAIQEKPIGRFIFELFSDLCPKTCKNFQHLCTGESGDSPSGIKLHYKGSLFHRIVKNGWIQGGDIVAGKGNGGESIFGGTFEDENFAVSHNKRGILGMANKGRHTNGSQFYITLQATPYMDRKHVAFGQLVEGSDVLQKIEEIPTYNERPKLNCTILDCGIFIP
;
A
#
# COMPACT_ATOMS: atom_id res chain seq x y z
N MET A 1 -25.73 37.37 6.27
CA MET A 1 -25.82 35.95 5.88
C MET A 1 -24.43 35.54 5.46
N ALA A 2 -23.78 34.62 6.18
CA ALA A 2 -22.46 34.14 5.80
C ALA A 2 -22.59 33.56 4.39
N SER A 3 -21.82 34.09 3.44
CA SER A 3 -21.69 33.48 2.13
C SER A 3 -20.87 32.21 2.37
N ASP A 4 -21.53 31.07 2.56
CA ASP A 4 -20.86 29.78 2.77
C ASP A 4 -19.93 29.54 1.58
N ARG A 5 -18.63 29.63 1.84
CA ARG A 5 -17.60 29.38 0.85
C ARG A 5 -17.68 27.92 0.43
N LEU A 6 -17.37 27.66 -0.84
CA LEU A 6 -17.36 26.32 -1.39
C LEU A 6 -16.08 25.60 -0.95
N GLN A 7 -16.24 24.39 -0.43
CA GLN A 7 -15.16 23.48 -0.12
C GLN A 7 -15.09 22.40 -1.19
N LEU A 8 -14.02 22.41 -1.97
CA LEU A 8 -13.67 21.29 -2.85
C LEU A 8 -12.81 20.28 -2.09
N GLU A 9 -13.09 19.00 -2.30
CA GLU A 9 -12.26 17.89 -1.84
C GLU A 9 -11.95 16.98 -3.02
N VAL A 10 -10.67 16.62 -3.18
CA VAL A 10 -10.17 15.73 -4.23
C VAL A 10 -9.39 14.59 -3.57
N VAL A 11 -9.89 13.38 -3.72
CA VAL A 11 -9.28 12.15 -3.18
C VAL A 11 -8.98 11.22 -4.34
N GLY A 12 -7.75 10.74 -4.49
CA GLY A 12 -7.44 9.89 -5.64
C GLY A 12 -6.04 9.30 -5.64
N LEU A 13 -5.82 8.42 -6.60
CA LEU A 13 -4.56 7.76 -6.86
C LEU A 13 -3.52 8.78 -7.33
N LEU A 14 -2.50 8.99 -6.50
CA LEU A 14 -1.53 10.07 -6.71
C LEU A 14 -0.62 9.86 -7.94
N SER A 15 -0.53 8.64 -8.43
CA SER A 15 0.23 8.26 -9.64
C SER A 15 -0.60 8.36 -10.92
N ASP A 16 -1.89 8.73 -10.86
CA ASP A 16 -2.77 8.73 -12.02
C ASP A 16 -3.12 10.16 -12.51
N PRO A 17 -3.12 10.44 -13.83
CA PRO A 17 -3.44 11.76 -14.38
C PRO A 17 -4.79 12.40 -13.95
N PRO A 18 -5.92 11.66 -13.86
CA PRO A 18 -7.20 12.15 -13.35
C PRO A 18 -7.11 12.89 -12.03
N PHE A 19 -6.36 12.35 -11.06
CA PHE A 19 -6.15 13.00 -9.77
C PHE A 19 -5.50 14.37 -9.95
N HIS A 20 -4.48 14.47 -10.80
CA HIS A 20 -3.78 15.73 -11.06
C HIS A 20 -4.61 16.73 -11.85
N ILE A 21 -5.47 16.27 -12.76
CA ILE A 21 -6.45 17.11 -13.46
C ILE A 21 -7.41 17.73 -12.45
N ALA A 22 -7.99 16.91 -11.58
CA ALA A 22 -8.96 17.35 -10.59
C ALA A 22 -8.33 18.30 -9.55
N LYS A 23 -7.16 17.93 -9.01
CA LYS A 23 -6.36 18.75 -8.10
C LYS A 23 -6.07 20.13 -8.71
N CYS A 24 -5.56 20.13 -9.95
CA CYS A 24 -5.26 21.36 -10.67
C CYS A 24 -6.51 22.24 -10.87
N ALA A 25 -7.66 21.66 -11.18
CA ALA A 25 -8.90 22.41 -11.33
C ALA A 25 -9.32 23.06 -10.00
N ALA A 26 -9.28 22.31 -8.89
CA ALA A 26 -9.62 22.81 -7.56
C ALA A 26 -8.70 23.96 -7.12
N GLU A 27 -7.38 23.81 -7.31
CA GLU A 27 -6.39 24.86 -6.99
C GLU A 27 -6.56 26.11 -7.85
N VAL A 28 -6.87 25.96 -9.15
CA VAL A 28 -7.13 27.10 -10.03
C VAL A 28 -8.41 27.84 -9.63
N LEU A 29 -9.48 27.11 -9.32
CA LEU A 29 -10.73 27.73 -8.85
C LEU A 29 -10.52 28.52 -7.57
N LYS A 30 -9.81 27.95 -6.59
CA LYS A 30 -9.45 28.66 -5.37
C LYS A 30 -8.64 29.92 -5.66
N ARG A 31 -7.60 29.84 -6.50
CA ARG A 31 -6.77 31.00 -6.85
C ARG A 31 -7.54 32.09 -7.60
N SER A 32 -8.43 31.71 -8.52
CA SER A 32 -9.20 32.65 -9.34
C SER A 32 -10.36 33.29 -8.60
N PHE A 33 -10.94 32.58 -7.62
CA PHE A 33 -12.14 33.00 -6.89
C PHE A 33 -11.93 32.87 -5.37
N ASP A 34 -10.83 33.42 -4.85
CA ASP A 34 -10.37 33.25 -3.48
C ASP A 34 -11.46 33.48 -2.40
N SER A 35 -12.30 34.50 -2.59
CA SER A 35 -13.38 34.84 -1.65
C SER A 35 -14.55 33.86 -1.65
N LYS A 36 -14.65 33.01 -2.68
CA LYS A 36 -15.74 32.05 -2.91
C LYS A 36 -15.39 30.63 -2.50
N PHE A 37 -14.11 30.31 -2.41
CA PHE A 37 -13.63 28.96 -2.10
C PHE A 37 -12.82 28.94 -0.81
N GLU A 38 -12.99 27.87 -0.03
CA GLU A 38 -12.01 27.49 0.98
C GLU A 38 -10.81 26.80 0.32
N GLU A 39 -9.71 26.65 1.07
CA GLU A 39 -8.54 25.92 0.59
C GLU A 39 -8.93 24.48 0.25
N PRO A 40 -8.67 23.98 -0.98
CA PRO A 40 -9.13 22.66 -1.38
C PRO A 40 -8.47 21.57 -0.54
N ILE A 41 -9.27 20.56 -0.16
CA ILE A 41 -8.78 19.39 0.57
C ILE A 41 -8.26 18.40 -0.46
N ILE A 42 -6.94 18.27 -0.57
CA ILE A 42 -6.29 17.34 -1.51
C ILE A 42 -5.76 16.13 -0.74
N LYS A 43 -6.30 14.94 -1.02
CA LYS A 43 -5.92 13.67 -0.38
C LYS A 43 -5.29 12.72 -1.42
N PRO A 44 -3.97 12.79 -1.63
CA PRO A 44 -3.26 11.84 -2.48
C PRO A 44 -3.17 10.47 -1.78
N LEU A 45 -3.50 9.40 -2.50
CA LEU A 45 -3.43 8.02 -2.01
C LEU A 45 -2.55 7.16 -2.93
N LEU A 46 -1.79 6.24 -2.33
CA LEU A 46 -1.11 5.15 -3.07
C LEU A 46 -2.15 4.09 -3.46
N GLU A 47 -1.80 3.21 -4.42
CA GLU A 47 -2.73 2.21 -5.00
C GLU A 47 -3.50 1.44 -3.93
N TYR A 48 -2.77 0.88 -2.95
CA TYR A 48 -3.39 0.09 -1.91
C TYR A 48 -4.34 0.90 -1.02
N ALA A 49 -3.96 2.12 -0.65
CA ALA A 49 -4.79 3.00 0.17
C ALA A 49 -6.02 3.52 -0.60
N TRP A 50 -5.89 3.72 -1.91
CA TRP A 50 -6.99 4.08 -2.80
C TRP A 50 -8.02 2.94 -2.90
N HIS A 51 -7.54 1.70 -3.06
CA HIS A 51 -8.39 0.52 -3.09
C HIS A 51 -9.21 0.37 -1.79
N GLU A 52 -8.56 0.47 -0.62
CA GLU A 52 -9.27 0.41 0.68
C GLU A 52 -10.27 1.57 0.82
N TYR A 53 -9.88 2.79 0.45
CA TYR A 53 -10.75 3.97 0.48
C TYR A 53 -12.03 3.75 -0.36
N LEU A 54 -11.89 3.20 -1.57
CA LEU A 54 -13.04 2.89 -2.42
C LEU A 54 -13.96 1.84 -1.80
N GLN A 55 -13.41 0.80 -1.16
CA GLN A 55 -14.22 -0.21 -0.48
C GLN A 55 -15.03 0.36 0.69
N GLU A 56 -14.43 1.28 1.45
CA GLU A 56 -15.13 1.99 2.54
C GLU A 56 -16.21 2.92 1.98
N LYS A 57 -15.89 3.73 0.98
CA LYS A 57 -16.84 4.66 0.35
C LYS A 57 -18.03 3.96 -0.30
N LYS A 58 -17.83 2.78 -0.89
CA LYS A 58 -18.93 1.95 -1.42
C LYS A 58 -19.93 1.51 -0.35
N LYS A 59 -19.48 1.31 0.89
CA LYS A 59 -20.36 0.97 2.03
C LYS A 59 -21.14 2.18 2.54
N GLU A 60 -20.52 3.37 2.52
CA GLU A 60 -21.13 4.62 2.99
C GLU A 60 -22.21 5.13 2.03
N ILE A 61 -21.94 5.14 0.72
CA ILE A 61 -22.76 5.81 -0.30
C ILE A 61 -23.60 4.78 -1.07
N GLN A 62 -24.46 4.02 -0.39
CA GLN A 62 -25.26 2.93 -0.98
C GLN A 62 -25.73 3.22 -2.42
N GLY A 63 -25.38 2.36 -3.38
CA GLY A 63 -25.97 2.37 -4.73
C GLY A 63 -25.24 3.20 -5.80
N GLU A 64 -24.64 4.34 -5.47
CA GLU A 64 -24.07 5.27 -6.48
C GLU A 64 -22.62 4.96 -6.90
N VAL A 65 -21.85 4.25 -6.07
CA VAL A 65 -20.39 4.05 -6.27
C VAL A 65 -20.07 2.68 -6.91
N TRP A 66 -21.07 1.82 -7.17
CA TRP A 66 -20.82 0.47 -7.68
C TRP A 66 -20.16 0.46 -9.06
N GLU A 67 -20.35 1.51 -9.87
CA GLU A 67 -19.74 1.68 -11.19
C GLU A 67 -18.57 2.68 -11.21
N PHE A 68 -18.13 3.17 -10.04
CA PHE A 68 -17.04 4.13 -9.97
C PHE A 68 -15.72 3.47 -10.40
N SER A 69 -15.26 3.82 -11.60
CA SER A 69 -14.09 3.25 -12.27
C SER A 69 -12.94 4.24 -12.44
N SER A 70 -13.18 5.53 -12.14
CA SER A 70 -12.13 6.55 -12.16
C SER A 70 -11.19 6.38 -10.95
N GLN A 71 -9.99 6.94 -11.08
CA GLN A 71 -8.93 6.92 -10.06
C GLN A 71 -8.96 8.15 -9.14
N VAL A 72 -10.03 8.96 -9.22
CA VAL A 72 -10.21 10.15 -8.40
C VAL A 72 -11.69 10.36 -8.09
N MET A 73 -12.03 10.71 -6.85
CA MET A 73 -13.34 11.19 -6.43
C MET A 73 -13.24 12.66 -6.03
N CYS A 74 -14.14 13.47 -6.57
CA CYS A 74 -14.27 14.89 -6.27
C CYS A 74 -15.56 15.14 -5.48
N PHE A 75 -15.49 16.00 -4.46
CA PHE A 75 -16.63 16.38 -3.65
C PHE A 75 -16.75 17.91 -3.58
N LEU A 76 -17.99 18.39 -3.50
CA LEU A 76 -18.34 19.78 -3.26
C LEU A 76 -19.15 19.85 -1.97
N ASN A 77 -18.64 20.54 -0.95
CA ASN A 77 -19.28 20.64 0.37
C ASN A 77 -19.68 19.27 0.96
N GLY A 78 -18.85 18.25 0.72
CA GLY A 78 -19.08 16.87 1.17
C GLY A 78 -20.02 16.03 0.29
N GLN A 79 -20.65 16.60 -0.75
CA GLN A 79 -21.46 15.87 -1.71
C GLN A 79 -20.61 15.41 -2.90
N LEU A 80 -20.81 14.16 -3.36
CA LEU A 80 -20.08 13.60 -4.48
C LEU A 80 -20.39 14.39 -5.77
N LEU A 81 -19.35 14.97 -6.35
CA LEU A 81 -19.41 15.70 -7.62
C LEU A 81 -19.11 14.78 -8.82
N GLY A 82 -18.42 13.66 -8.57
CA GLY A 82 -18.02 12.68 -9.58
C GLY A 82 -16.50 12.53 -9.66
N ASP A 83 -15.99 12.30 -10.86
CA ASP A 83 -14.57 12.20 -11.16
C ASP A 83 -13.99 13.56 -11.62
N GLU A 84 -12.83 13.55 -12.27
CA GLU A 84 -12.21 14.75 -12.84
C GLU A 84 -13.07 15.40 -13.95
N ASN A 85 -13.86 14.61 -14.69
CA ASN A 85 -14.76 15.13 -15.72
C ASN A 85 -16.00 15.75 -15.10
N GLY A 86 -16.54 15.15 -14.04
CA GLY A 86 -17.61 15.74 -13.22
C GLY A 86 -17.20 17.11 -12.66
N LEU A 87 -16.02 17.18 -12.03
CA LEU A 87 -15.47 18.44 -11.53
C LEU A 87 -15.25 19.47 -12.64
N LYS A 88 -14.66 19.08 -13.77
CA LYS A 88 -14.42 19.99 -14.91
C LYS A 88 -15.72 20.53 -15.50
N THR A 89 -16.75 19.69 -15.62
CA THR A 89 -18.06 20.09 -16.17
C THR A 89 -18.71 21.11 -15.25
N TRP A 90 -18.79 20.80 -13.95
CA TRP A 90 -19.32 21.74 -12.96
C TRP A 90 -18.54 23.06 -12.92
N ALA A 91 -17.21 22.99 -12.95
CA ALA A 91 -16.34 24.16 -12.94
C ALA A 91 -16.53 25.04 -14.18
N LYS A 92 -16.65 24.42 -15.35
CA LYS A 92 -16.93 25.13 -16.61
C LYS A 92 -18.27 25.84 -16.55
N ASP A 93 -19.32 25.14 -16.14
CA ASP A 93 -20.68 25.67 -16.21
C ASP A 93 -20.94 26.75 -15.15
N THR A 94 -20.29 26.64 -13.98
CA THR A 94 -20.52 27.55 -12.84
C THR A 94 -19.53 28.71 -12.80
N TRP A 95 -18.30 28.51 -13.29
CA TRP A 95 -17.19 29.44 -13.09
C TRP A 95 -16.44 29.81 -14.39
N ASP A 96 -16.94 29.40 -15.57
CA ASP A 96 -16.26 29.52 -16.87
C ASP A 96 -14.81 29.01 -16.84
N TYR A 97 -14.55 27.99 -16.00
CA TYR A 97 -13.24 27.35 -15.93
C TYR A 97 -12.94 26.59 -17.23
N ARG A 98 -11.73 26.77 -17.75
CA ARG A 98 -11.23 26.06 -18.93
C ARG A 98 -9.85 25.52 -18.69
N ASP A 99 -9.66 24.26 -19.06
CA ASP A 99 -8.38 23.58 -18.94
C ASP A 99 -7.85 23.20 -20.33
N TYR A 100 -6.78 23.87 -20.74
CA TYR A 100 -6.12 23.65 -22.01
C TYR A 100 -4.84 22.81 -21.89
N ARG A 101 -4.53 22.33 -20.67
CA ARG A 101 -3.32 21.54 -20.44
C ARG A 101 -3.47 20.17 -21.11
N PRO A 102 -2.45 19.71 -21.85
CA PRO A 102 -2.52 18.45 -22.57
C PRO A 102 -2.27 17.26 -21.62
N LEU A 103 -2.86 16.10 -21.92
CA LEU A 103 -2.70 14.88 -21.10
C LEU A 103 -1.24 14.50 -20.79
N PRO A 104 -0.26 14.64 -21.72
CA PRO A 104 1.16 14.39 -21.40
C PRO A 104 1.70 15.23 -20.25
N LEU A 105 1.22 16.46 -20.05
CA LEU A 105 1.61 17.27 -18.89
C LEU A 105 1.13 16.62 -17.60
N TYR A 106 -0.11 16.13 -17.56
CA TYR A 106 -0.65 15.46 -16.39
C TYR A 106 0.02 14.13 -16.07
N LYS A 107 0.45 13.39 -17.09
CA LYS A 107 1.29 12.20 -16.90
C LYS A 107 2.62 12.56 -16.24
N ALA A 108 3.31 13.58 -16.73
CA ALA A 108 4.56 14.05 -16.15
C ALA A 108 4.38 14.57 -14.70
N LEU A 109 3.28 15.28 -14.43
CA LEU A 109 2.93 15.71 -13.07
C LEU A 109 2.68 14.52 -12.14
N ALA A 110 2.01 13.47 -12.63
CA ALA A 110 1.72 12.28 -11.85
C ALA A 110 2.99 11.50 -11.48
N GLU A 111 3.88 11.30 -12.45
CA GLU A 111 5.19 10.68 -12.24
C GLU A 111 6.04 11.49 -11.26
N ASP A 112 6.20 12.80 -11.48
CA ASP A 112 6.98 13.68 -10.61
C ASP A 112 6.41 13.73 -9.19
N PHE A 113 5.09 13.78 -9.04
CA PHE A 113 4.43 13.79 -7.73
C PHE A 113 4.62 12.45 -7.00
N TYR A 114 4.48 11.32 -7.69
CA TYR A 114 4.73 9.99 -7.12
C TYR A 114 6.19 9.86 -6.63
N VAL A 115 7.16 10.21 -7.46
CA VAL A 115 8.59 10.16 -7.10
C VAL A 115 8.89 11.06 -5.90
N LYS A 116 8.35 12.29 -5.89
CA LYS A 116 8.52 13.22 -4.77
C LYS A 116 7.85 12.73 -3.50
N TYR A 117 6.67 12.11 -3.60
CA TYR A 117 5.95 11.54 -2.47
C TYR A 117 6.77 10.43 -1.82
N ILE A 118 7.20 9.44 -2.60
CA ILE A 118 8.00 8.30 -2.13
C ILE A 118 9.33 8.77 -1.52
N LYS A 119 10.05 9.68 -2.17
CA LYS A 119 11.30 10.24 -1.62
C LYS A 119 11.07 11.09 -0.37
N GLY A 120 9.90 11.72 -0.25
CA GLY A 120 9.54 12.60 0.85
C GLY A 120 9.28 11.88 2.18
N THR A 121 8.85 10.62 2.15
CA THR A 121 8.62 9.84 3.38
C THR A 121 9.91 9.55 4.15
N LYS A 122 11.06 9.54 3.45
CA LYS A 122 12.37 9.12 3.97
C LYS A 122 12.40 7.68 4.48
N HIS A 123 11.39 6.89 4.12
CA HIS A 123 11.30 5.46 4.40
C HIS A 123 11.94 4.64 3.28
N THR A 124 12.31 3.41 3.59
CA THR A 124 12.75 2.44 2.58
C THR A 124 11.54 1.77 1.95
N PHE A 125 11.58 1.60 0.63
CA PHE A 125 10.60 0.81 -0.11
C PHE A 125 11.25 -0.43 -0.68
N VAL A 126 10.52 -1.55 -0.66
CA VAL A 126 10.99 -2.83 -1.21
C VAL A 126 9.91 -3.45 -2.07
N TYR A 127 10.31 -4.21 -3.07
CA TYR A 127 9.39 -4.97 -3.92
C TYR A 127 9.52 -6.48 -3.71
N VAL A 128 8.42 -7.19 -3.96
CA VAL A 128 8.34 -8.65 -3.98
C VAL A 128 7.49 -9.08 -5.18
N ASP A 129 8.11 -9.70 -6.18
CA ASP A 129 7.43 -10.31 -7.32
C ASP A 129 6.91 -11.69 -6.96
N VAL A 130 5.65 -11.95 -7.27
CA VAL A 130 4.97 -13.17 -6.84
C VAL A 130 4.46 -13.97 -8.02
N ALA A 131 4.58 -15.29 -7.92
CA ALA A 131 3.96 -16.24 -8.83
C ALA A 131 3.08 -17.25 -8.11
N ILE A 132 2.02 -17.69 -8.79
CA ILE A 132 1.23 -18.87 -8.42
C ILE A 132 1.51 -19.95 -9.46
N GLN A 133 1.97 -21.12 -9.02
CA GLN A 133 2.40 -22.22 -9.90
C GLN A 133 3.35 -21.75 -11.02
N GLU A 134 4.40 -21.00 -10.64
CA GLU A 134 5.40 -20.43 -11.56
C GLU A 134 4.87 -19.41 -12.58
N LYS A 135 3.59 -19.03 -12.51
CA LYS A 135 3.02 -17.95 -13.33
C LYS A 135 3.05 -16.64 -12.55
N PRO A 136 3.77 -15.60 -13.02
CA PRO A 136 3.76 -14.29 -12.39
C PRO A 136 2.33 -13.75 -12.26
N ILE A 137 1.96 -13.28 -11.07
CA ILE A 137 0.64 -12.69 -10.80
C ILE A 137 0.69 -11.19 -10.51
N GLY A 138 1.90 -10.66 -10.29
CA GLY A 138 2.16 -9.25 -10.04
C GLY A 138 3.23 -9.05 -8.97
N ARG A 139 3.29 -7.81 -8.47
CA ARG A 139 4.30 -7.33 -7.53
C ARG A 139 3.62 -6.74 -6.30
N PHE A 140 4.22 -6.95 -5.14
CA PHE A 140 3.99 -6.13 -3.96
C PHE A 140 5.05 -5.04 -3.88
N ILE A 141 4.64 -3.84 -3.47
CA ILE A 141 5.54 -2.80 -2.98
C ILE A 141 5.17 -2.51 -1.53
N PHE A 142 6.17 -2.60 -0.65
CA PHE A 142 6.02 -2.30 0.76
C PHE A 142 6.78 -1.03 1.12
N GLU A 143 6.14 -0.20 1.92
CA GLU A 143 6.82 0.84 2.70
C GLU A 143 7.29 0.22 4.03
N LEU A 144 8.55 0.43 4.38
CA LEU A 144 9.13 0.00 5.65
C LEU A 144 9.26 1.20 6.58
N PHE A 145 8.67 1.13 7.77
CA PHE A 145 8.70 2.20 8.78
C PHE A 145 10.06 2.23 9.51
N SER A 146 11.10 2.57 8.75
CA SER A 146 12.50 2.52 9.18
C SER A 146 12.85 3.55 10.26
N ASP A 147 12.02 4.57 10.43
CA ASP A 147 12.08 5.54 11.53
C ASP A 147 11.60 4.94 12.87
N LEU A 148 10.58 4.08 12.83
CA LEU A 148 10.01 3.41 13.99
C LEU A 148 10.74 2.11 14.32
N CYS A 149 10.98 1.25 13.32
CA CYS A 149 11.53 -0.09 13.49
C CYS A 149 12.82 -0.31 12.64
N PRO A 150 13.89 0.48 12.83
CA PRO A 150 15.08 0.43 11.98
C PRO A 150 15.74 -0.94 11.90
N LYS A 151 15.86 -1.68 13.02
CA LYS A 151 16.49 -3.00 13.04
C LYS A 151 15.67 -4.03 12.29
N THR A 152 14.35 -4.03 12.51
CA THR A 152 13.40 -4.93 11.85
C THR A 152 13.32 -4.65 10.35
N CYS A 153 13.22 -3.37 9.98
CA CYS A 153 13.21 -2.95 8.58
C CYS A 153 14.51 -3.33 7.87
N LYS A 154 15.66 -3.15 8.53
CA LYS A 154 16.97 -3.57 7.97
C LYS A 154 17.02 -5.07 7.74
N ASN A 155 16.53 -5.89 8.67
CA ASN A 155 16.44 -7.34 8.48
C ASN A 155 15.61 -7.70 7.23
N PHE A 156 14.41 -7.14 7.11
CA PHE A 156 13.54 -7.40 5.98
C PHE A 156 14.14 -6.93 4.65
N GLN A 157 14.69 -5.71 4.62
CA GLN A 157 15.35 -5.15 3.45
C GLN A 157 16.50 -6.04 2.96
N HIS A 158 17.40 -6.45 3.85
CA HIS A 158 18.54 -7.29 3.49
C HIS A 158 18.09 -8.69 3.02
N LEU A 159 17.01 -9.22 3.57
CA LEU A 159 16.41 -10.47 3.10
C LEU A 159 15.72 -10.29 1.73
N CYS A 160 15.22 -9.09 1.40
CA CYS A 160 14.77 -8.77 0.04
C CYS A 160 15.93 -8.66 -0.94
N THR A 161 17.06 -8.03 -0.57
CA THR A 161 18.19 -7.81 -1.49
C THR A 161 19.14 -9.01 -1.61
N GLY A 162 19.19 -9.85 -0.58
CA GLY A 162 20.18 -10.92 -0.47
C GLY A 162 21.61 -10.43 -0.20
N GLU A 163 21.80 -9.17 0.18
CA GLU A 163 23.14 -8.56 0.32
C GLU A 163 23.95 -9.12 1.50
N SER A 164 23.28 -9.75 2.46
CA SER A 164 23.93 -10.40 3.61
C SER A 164 24.56 -11.75 3.28
N GLY A 165 24.38 -12.28 2.07
CA GLY A 165 24.94 -13.56 1.65
C GLY A 165 24.39 -14.75 2.43
N ASP A 166 25.27 -15.63 2.89
CA ASP A 166 24.91 -16.82 3.66
C ASP A 166 25.11 -16.58 5.17
N SER A 167 24.19 -17.09 5.98
CA SER A 167 24.33 -17.07 7.44
C SER A 167 25.49 -17.98 7.89
N PRO A 168 25.99 -17.85 9.13
CA PRO A 168 26.97 -18.79 9.68
C PRO A 168 26.53 -20.26 9.65
N SER A 169 25.21 -20.51 9.62
CA SER A 169 24.61 -21.85 9.49
C SER A 169 24.58 -22.35 8.03
N GLY A 170 25.08 -21.58 7.06
CA GLY A 170 25.06 -21.90 5.63
C GLY A 170 23.70 -21.65 4.96
N ILE A 171 22.81 -20.88 5.58
CA ILE A 171 21.50 -20.55 5.02
C ILE A 171 21.61 -19.28 4.20
N LYS A 172 21.21 -19.32 2.93
CA LYS A 172 21.13 -18.13 2.07
C LYS A 172 20.10 -17.14 2.62
N LEU A 173 20.53 -15.95 3.01
CA LEU A 173 19.69 -14.90 3.59
C LEU A 173 18.98 -14.09 2.50
N HIS A 174 18.03 -14.73 1.79
CA HIS A 174 17.32 -14.11 0.68
C HIS A 174 15.90 -14.69 0.53
N TYR A 175 14.89 -13.84 0.34
CA TYR A 175 13.50 -14.22 0.10
C TYR A 175 13.23 -14.81 -1.28
N LYS A 176 14.07 -14.54 -2.28
CA LYS A 176 13.92 -15.10 -3.63
C LYS A 176 13.87 -16.63 -3.60
N GLY A 177 12.80 -17.19 -4.14
CA GLY A 177 12.50 -18.62 -4.16
C GLY A 177 11.76 -19.13 -2.92
N SER A 178 11.57 -18.31 -1.89
CA SER A 178 10.78 -18.70 -0.71
C SER A 178 9.27 -18.66 -0.99
N LEU A 179 8.50 -19.36 -0.16
CA LEU A 179 7.06 -19.55 -0.35
C LEU A 179 6.24 -18.75 0.65
N PHE A 180 5.07 -18.29 0.20
CA PHE A 180 3.94 -18.05 1.08
C PHE A 180 3.37 -19.41 1.48
N HIS A 181 3.72 -19.88 2.68
CA HIS A 181 3.48 -21.25 3.12
C HIS A 181 2.22 -21.40 3.97
N ARG A 182 1.59 -20.29 4.36
CA ARG A 182 0.39 -20.27 5.20
C ARG A 182 -0.53 -19.09 4.84
N ILE A 183 -1.82 -19.37 4.71
CA ILE A 183 -2.90 -18.40 4.51
C ILE A 183 -3.94 -18.66 5.60
N VAL A 184 -4.08 -17.70 6.50
CA VAL A 184 -5.13 -17.69 7.52
C VAL A 184 -6.25 -16.79 6.99
N LYS A 185 -7.36 -17.41 6.54
CA LYS A 185 -8.52 -16.66 6.05
C LYS A 185 -9.02 -15.67 7.11
N ASN A 186 -9.34 -14.44 6.71
CA ASN A 186 -9.70 -13.36 7.63
C ASN A 186 -8.62 -13.10 8.72
N GLY A 187 -7.36 -13.36 8.39
CA GLY A 187 -6.23 -13.17 9.28
C GLY A 187 -5.08 -12.53 8.52
N TRP A 188 -4.19 -13.35 7.98
CA TRP A 188 -3.00 -12.91 7.27
C TRP A 188 -2.51 -13.97 6.28
N ILE A 189 -1.70 -13.55 5.31
CA ILE A 189 -0.82 -14.45 4.55
C ILE A 189 0.57 -14.40 5.17
N GLN A 190 1.27 -15.53 5.19
CA GLN A 190 2.59 -15.67 5.82
C GLN A 190 3.59 -16.33 4.88
N GLY A 191 4.77 -15.73 4.80
CA GLY A 191 5.89 -16.16 3.97
C GLY A 191 7.23 -16.01 4.68
N GLY A 192 8.31 -16.09 3.91
CA GLY A 192 9.66 -15.78 4.42
C GLY A 192 10.33 -16.90 5.22
N ASP A 193 9.83 -18.14 5.17
CA ASP A 193 10.65 -19.30 5.55
C ASP A 193 11.63 -19.60 4.41
N ILE A 194 12.82 -19.00 4.52
CA ILE A 194 13.91 -19.06 3.52
C ILE A 194 14.66 -20.39 3.49
N VAL A 195 14.23 -21.39 4.29
CA VAL A 195 14.91 -22.70 4.38
C VAL A 195 14.11 -23.77 3.65
N ALA A 196 12.92 -24.10 4.15
CA ALA A 196 12.14 -25.23 3.64
C ALA A 196 10.70 -24.88 3.23
N GLY A 197 10.25 -23.64 3.47
CA GLY A 197 8.87 -23.23 3.17
C GLY A 197 7.82 -24.02 3.95
N LYS A 198 8.16 -24.50 5.16
CA LYS A 198 7.28 -25.29 6.04
C LYS A 198 6.78 -24.49 7.24
N GLY A 199 7.31 -23.29 7.46
CA GLY A 199 6.99 -22.40 8.58
C GLY A 199 7.77 -22.69 9.86
N ASN A 200 8.70 -23.64 9.85
CA ASN A 200 9.52 -24.00 11.01
C ASN A 200 10.98 -23.51 10.92
N GLY A 201 11.42 -23.02 9.75
CA GLY A 201 12.76 -22.50 9.52
C GLY A 201 12.85 -20.98 9.42
N GLY A 202 13.98 -20.51 8.89
CA GLY A 202 14.29 -19.10 8.71
C GLY A 202 15.20 -18.53 9.80
N GLU A 203 16.08 -17.63 9.40
CA GLU A 203 17.02 -16.93 10.27
C GLU A 203 17.06 -15.44 9.93
N SER A 204 17.34 -14.60 10.93
CA SER A 204 17.57 -13.18 10.72
C SER A 204 18.97 -12.92 10.17
N ILE A 205 19.17 -11.72 9.60
CA ILE A 205 20.49 -11.27 9.16
C ILE A 205 21.49 -11.06 10.31
N PHE A 206 20.99 -11.05 11.55
CA PHE A 206 21.80 -10.89 12.76
C PHE A 206 22.20 -12.26 13.36
N GLY A 207 21.84 -13.36 12.69
CA GLY A 207 21.96 -14.73 13.18
C GLY A 207 20.70 -15.18 13.93
N GLY A 208 20.28 -16.43 13.72
CA GLY A 208 19.15 -17.04 14.44
C GLY A 208 17.91 -16.13 14.50
N THR A 209 17.56 -15.66 15.69
CA THR A 209 16.46 -14.73 15.92
C THR A 209 16.89 -13.44 16.63
N PHE A 210 16.09 -12.38 16.51
CA PHE A 210 16.28 -11.10 17.20
C PHE A 210 15.02 -10.67 17.98
N GLU A 211 15.21 -9.67 18.83
CA GLU A 211 14.23 -9.13 19.76
C GLU A 211 13.08 -8.37 19.07
N ASP A 212 11.90 -8.36 19.70
CA ASP A 212 10.84 -7.40 19.38
C ASP A 212 11.33 -5.96 19.62
N GLU A 213 11.43 -5.17 18.55
CA GLU A 213 12.01 -3.82 18.60
C GLU A 213 11.06 -2.81 19.27
N ASN A 214 9.82 -2.70 18.78
CA ASN A 214 8.74 -1.95 19.43
C ASN A 214 7.36 -2.37 18.88
N PHE A 215 6.30 -1.78 19.44
CA PHE A 215 4.90 -2.03 19.07
C PHE A 215 4.15 -0.73 18.74
N ALA A 216 4.84 0.25 18.15
CA ALA A 216 4.25 1.56 17.84
C ALA A 216 3.21 1.49 16.71
N VAL A 217 3.36 0.53 15.81
CA VAL A 217 2.44 0.32 14.68
C VAL A 217 1.36 -0.69 15.09
N SER A 218 0.10 -0.29 14.92
CA SER A 218 -1.06 -1.12 15.24
C SER A 218 -1.50 -1.96 14.04
N HIS A 219 -2.10 -3.11 14.32
CA HIS A 219 -2.68 -4.01 13.32
C HIS A 219 -4.13 -3.62 13.00
N ASN A 220 -4.37 -2.34 12.72
CA ASN A 220 -5.71 -1.77 12.64
C ASN A 220 -6.37 -1.89 11.26
N LYS A 221 -5.65 -2.39 10.24
CA LYS A 221 -6.15 -2.46 8.86
C LYS A 221 -5.56 -3.64 8.08
N ARG A 222 -6.09 -3.87 6.89
CA ARG A 222 -5.56 -4.80 5.88
C ARG A 222 -4.23 -4.27 5.33
N GLY A 223 -3.31 -5.16 4.95
CA GLY A 223 -2.05 -4.81 4.31
C GLY A 223 -0.93 -4.38 5.26
N ILE A 224 -1.08 -4.58 6.58
CA ILE A 224 0.02 -4.36 7.54
C ILE A 224 1.05 -5.47 7.41
N LEU A 225 2.32 -5.08 7.27
CA LEU A 225 3.47 -5.97 7.22
C LEU A 225 4.05 -6.13 8.64
N GLY A 226 4.22 -7.37 9.09
CA GLY A 226 4.78 -7.65 10.41
C GLY A 226 5.56 -8.96 10.50
N MET A 227 6.31 -9.12 11.59
CA MET A 227 7.19 -10.26 11.83
C MET A 227 6.43 -11.43 12.45
N ALA A 228 6.45 -12.58 11.78
CA ALA A 228 6.02 -13.82 12.40
C ALA A 228 7.10 -14.29 13.38
N ASN A 229 6.68 -14.68 14.59
CA ASN A 229 7.58 -15.14 15.65
C ASN A 229 7.01 -16.40 16.34
N LYS A 230 7.85 -17.08 17.12
CA LYS A 230 7.49 -18.29 17.91
C LYS A 230 7.33 -17.95 19.39
N GLY A 231 6.98 -16.70 19.69
CA GLY A 231 6.99 -16.13 21.03
C GLY A 231 7.85 -14.86 21.08
N ARG A 232 7.84 -14.21 22.25
CA ARG A 232 8.51 -12.93 22.47
C ARG A 232 9.99 -13.01 22.09
N HIS A 233 10.48 -11.99 21.38
CA HIS A 233 11.89 -11.86 20.98
C HIS A 233 12.44 -13.02 20.13
N THR A 234 11.61 -13.58 19.25
CA THR A 234 12.00 -14.67 18.33
C THR A 234 11.77 -14.33 16.86
N ASN A 235 12.00 -13.06 16.49
CA ASN A 235 11.86 -12.61 15.11
C ASN A 235 12.99 -13.18 14.25
N GLY A 236 12.66 -13.81 13.12
CA GLY A 236 13.63 -14.42 12.20
C GLY A 236 13.53 -13.79 10.81
N SER A 237 13.27 -14.61 9.80
CA SER A 237 12.97 -14.16 8.43
C SER A 237 11.49 -14.18 8.09
N GLN A 238 10.65 -14.91 8.84
CA GLN A 238 9.24 -15.06 8.48
C GLN A 238 8.45 -13.78 8.75
N PHE A 239 7.55 -13.45 7.82
CA PHE A 239 6.71 -12.25 7.88
C PHE A 239 5.28 -12.59 7.52
N TYR A 240 4.36 -11.68 7.85
CA TYR A 240 2.97 -11.75 7.44
C TYR A 240 2.47 -10.43 6.85
N ILE A 241 1.41 -10.52 6.05
CA ILE A 241 0.64 -9.39 5.54
C ILE A 241 -0.81 -9.59 5.98
N THR A 242 -1.37 -8.63 6.72
CA THR A 242 -2.73 -8.76 7.24
C THR A 242 -3.78 -8.71 6.13
N LEU A 243 -4.81 -9.56 6.25
CA LEU A 243 -5.97 -9.60 5.35
C LEU A 243 -7.18 -8.85 5.92
N GLN A 244 -7.08 -8.39 7.17
CA GLN A 244 -8.03 -7.51 7.83
C GLN A 244 -7.37 -6.87 9.07
N ALA A 245 -8.10 -6.01 9.79
CA ALA A 245 -7.68 -5.57 11.12
C ALA A 245 -7.51 -6.78 12.08
N THR A 246 -6.37 -6.87 12.74
CA THR A 246 -5.99 -7.94 13.67
C THR A 246 -5.44 -7.39 14.99
N PRO A 247 -6.18 -6.53 15.71
CA PRO A 247 -5.68 -5.84 16.91
C PRO A 247 -5.26 -6.78 18.05
N TYR A 248 -5.69 -8.05 18.03
CA TYR A 248 -5.23 -9.06 18.98
C TYR A 248 -3.75 -9.47 18.81
N MET A 249 -3.11 -9.08 17.71
CA MET A 249 -1.68 -9.22 17.43
C MET A 249 -0.85 -8.07 17.99
N ASP A 250 -1.49 -6.96 18.36
CA ASP A 250 -0.79 -5.81 18.96
C ASP A 250 -0.03 -6.23 20.22
N ARG A 251 1.19 -5.70 20.37
CA ARG A 251 2.12 -6.00 21.49
C ARG A 251 2.59 -7.45 21.57
N LYS A 252 2.28 -8.29 20.57
CA LYS A 252 2.77 -9.67 20.44
C LYS A 252 3.64 -9.87 19.20
N HIS A 253 3.32 -9.13 18.13
CA HIS A 253 4.07 -9.14 16.88
C HIS A 253 4.47 -7.72 16.50
N VAL A 254 5.69 -7.57 15.98
CA VAL A 254 6.20 -6.28 15.51
C VAL A 254 5.64 -6.03 14.11
N ALA A 255 4.76 -5.03 13.98
CA ALA A 255 4.43 -4.42 12.69
C ALA A 255 5.51 -3.39 12.34
N PHE A 256 6.00 -3.43 11.11
CA PHE A 256 7.15 -2.62 10.68
C PHE A 256 7.00 -2.04 9.26
N GLY A 257 5.85 -2.24 8.62
CA GLY A 257 5.59 -1.67 7.31
C GLY A 257 4.14 -1.82 6.88
N GLN A 258 3.86 -1.43 5.65
CA GLN A 258 2.56 -1.59 5.02
C GLN A 258 2.68 -1.83 3.52
N LEU A 259 1.70 -2.52 2.95
CA LEU A 259 1.53 -2.65 1.52
C LEU A 259 1.09 -1.30 0.93
N VAL A 260 1.76 -0.86 -0.13
CA VAL A 260 1.42 0.38 -0.84
C VAL A 260 1.00 0.14 -2.29
N GLU A 261 1.45 -0.95 -2.90
CA GLU A 261 0.96 -1.44 -4.20
C GLU A 261 0.88 -2.97 -4.21
N GLY A 262 -0.13 -3.51 -4.90
CA GLY A 262 -0.35 -4.94 -5.10
C GLY A 262 -1.65 -5.46 -4.49
N SER A 263 -2.71 -4.64 -4.41
CA SER A 263 -4.03 -5.07 -3.89
C SER A 263 -4.54 -6.34 -4.57
N ASP A 264 -4.50 -6.38 -5.91
CA ASP A 264 -4.93 -7.53 -6.71
C ASP A 264 -4.09 -8.78 -6.44
N VAL A 265 -2.79 -8.61 -6.19
CA VAL A 265 -1.87 -9.71 -5.87
C VAL A 265 -2.26 -10.30 -4.51
N LEU A 266 -2.53 -9.45 -3.52
CA LEU A 266 -2.93 -9.88 -2.18
C LEU A 266 -4.26 -10.64 -2.22
N GLN A 267 -5.22 -10.13 -2.99
CA GLN A 267 -6.51 -10.79 -3.21
C GLN A 267 -6.35 -12.16 -3.88
N LYS A 268 -5.59 -12.25 -4.98
CA LYS A 268 -5.34 -13.52 -5.69
C LYS A 268 -4.71 -14.58 -4.78
N ILE A 269 -3.78 -14.18 -3.90
CA ILE A 269 -3.18 -15.11 -2.94
C ILE A 269 -4.22 -15.55 -1.89
N GLU A 270 -4.98 -14.61 -1.32
CA GLU A 270 -6.02 -14.89 -0.31
C GLU A 270 -7.08 -15.89 -0.81
N GLU A 271 -7.42 -15.84 -2.09
CA GLU A 271 -8.40 -16.73 -2.73
C GLU A 271 -7.88 -18.16 -2.99
N ILE A 272 -6.57 -18.42 -2.82
CA ILE A 272 -6.00 -19.75 -3.05
C ILE A 272 -6.64 -20.76 -2.07
N PRO A 273 -7.18 -21.89 -2.57
CA PRO A 273 -7.69 -22.96 -1.71
C PRO A 273 -6.59 -23.52 -0.80
N THR A 274 -6.91 -23.72 0.48
CA THR A 274 -5.96 -24.23 1.48
C THR A 274 -6.32 -25.63 1.98
N TYR A 275 -5.34 -26.34 2.52
CA TYR A 275 -5.52 -27.50 3.40
C TYR A 275 -4.76 -27.23 4.70
N ASN A 276 -5.48 -27.12 5.83
CA ASN A 276 -4.92 -26.69 7.12
C ASN A 276 -4.09 -25.41 6.99
N GLU A 277 -4.68 -24.37 6.40
CA GLU A 277 -4.03 -23.06 6.12
C GLU A 277 -2.86 -23.11 5.14
N ARG A 278 -2.35 -24.28 4.75
CA ARG A 278 -1.33 -24.39 3.70
C ARG A 278 -1.96 -24.21 2.32
N PRO A 279 -1.44 -23.32 1.47
CA PRO A 279 -1.94 -23.16 0.10
C PRO A 279 -1.80 -24.46 -0.70
N LYS A 280 -2.83 -24.85 -1.46
CA LYS A 280 -2.78 -26.00 -2.38
C LYS A 280 -1.96 -25.69 -3.64
N LEU A 281 -1.86 -24.42 -3.98
CA LEU A 281 -1.05 -23.93 -5.10
C LEU A 281 0.20 -23.27 -4.53
N ASN A 282 1.36 -23.61 -5.07
CA ASN A 282 2.61 -22.97 -4.67
C ASN A 282 2.54 -21.48 -5.01
N CYS A 283 2.75 -20.65 -3.99
CA CYS A 283 2.85 -19.20 -4.12
C CYS A 283 4.28 -18.81 -3.76
N THR A 284 5.06 -18.41 -4.77
CA THR A 284 6.52 -18.26 -4.69
C THR A 284 6.91 -16.80 -4.88
N ILE A 285 7.90 -16.34 -4.12
CA ILE A 285 8.59 -15.08 -4.38
C ILE A 285 9.59 -15.28 -5.52
N LEU A 286 9.30 -14.75 -6.70
CA LEU A 286 10.15 -14.88 -7.89
C LEU A 286 11.39 -14.00 -7.81
N ASP A 287 11.21 -12.77 -7.34
CA ASP A 287 12.26 -11.78 -7.20
C ASP A 287 11.88 -10.77 -6.12
N CYS A 288 12.87 -10.12 -5.53
CA CYS A 288 12.65 -9.10 -4.51
C CYS A 288 13.88 -8.20 -4.42
N GLY A 289 13.70 -7.01 -3.87
CA GLY A 289 14.78 -6.04 -3.71
C GLY A 289 14.31 -4.69 -3.23
N ILE A 290 15.22 -3.71 -3.29
CA ILE A 290 14.87 -2.31 -3.02
C ILE A 290 14.05 -1.78 -4.18
N PHE A 291 12.97 -1.07 -3.87
CA PHE A 291 12.18 -0.34 -4.84
C PHE A 291 12.65 1.11 -4.88
N ILE A 292 12.97 1.59 -6.09
CA ILE A 292 13.29 2.98 -6.37
C ILE A 292 12.32 3.43 -7.47
N PRO A 293 11.49 4.46 -7.22
CA PRO A 293 10.54 4.97 -8.19
C PRO A 293 11.21 5.74 -9.33
#